data_AF-A0A846AHQ8-F1
#
_entry.id   AF-A0A846AHQ8-F1
#
_cell.length_a   1.000
_cell.length_b   1.000
_cell.length_c   1.000
_cell.angle_alpha   90.00
_cell.angle_beta   90.00
_cell.angle_gamma   90.00
#
_symmetry.space_group_name_H-M   'P 1'
#
loop_
_entity.id
_entity.type
_entity.pdbx_description
1 polymer ?
#
loop_
_entity_poly.entity_id
_entity_poly.type
_entity_poly.pdbx_seq_one_letter_code
_entity_poly.pdbx_strand_id
1 'polypeptide(L)'
;MLLQQEKLAHINTIAHEGKVVVVGTDTDGKIFYTVKQDGFEDSYLQTPEDQRTGWEDWQELVLPNEAKDDQSVIDKEKEELTHQKDTNKFILRSRYRTKDVSAAAPVQLISGMGHIYIFRQSKANADATKATPNTLLVDRFVLDGMTNKLVPKLEVRFKRSRKKYEPIESMKKKADGGLANIDSLDFRDANGEEFHEATTELTLIKNLHQGWFSVVLVPTDEHDKFRWHIFAYNSTRQKLELTTIRASDEGLFDIKDYTILESKPEAKNALIPRSIPGIIHRTLEISGVQVANGLSATKYNLQREQLTKDGMQLLKGATKIMLAVPTDKGNVAALSFAVAKDGTLAMIDEQVEPTKILRSNSRDVLLPLNTLDDIKAVGDSTPISEG
;
A
#
# COMPACT_ATOMS: atom_id res chain seq x y z
N MET A 1 -27.88 -1.97 14.27
CA MET A 1 -28.16 -2.81 13.08
C MET A 1 -27.80 -2.05 11.81
N LEU A 2 -26.73 -2.53 11.18
CA LEU A 2 -26.41 -2.52 9.75
C LEU A 2 -26.45 -1.17 9.01
N LEU A 3 -25.30 -0.80 8.43
CA LEU A 3 -25.25 -0.45 6.99
C LEU A 3 -26.39 -1.21 6.30
N GLN A 4 -27.51 -0.54 6.00
CA GLN A 4 -28.72 -1.22 5.53
C GLN A 4 -28.27 -2.23 4.48
N GLN A 5 -28.62 -3.51 4.67
CA GLN A 5 -28.04 -4.63 3.92
C GLN A 5 -28.10 -4.39 2.39
N GLU A 6 -29.08 -3.58 1.96
CA GLU A 6 -29.30 -3.10 0.60
C GLU A 6 -28.18 -2.19 0.03
N LYS A 7 -27.40 -1.52 0.88
CA LYS A 7 -26.34 -0.58 0.47
C LYS A 7 -24.93 -1.15 0.56
N LEU A 8 -24.70 -2.23 1.30
CA LEU A 8 -23.36 -2.80 1.44
C LEU A 8 -22.95 -3.49 0.13
N ALA A 9 -21.92 -2.98 -0.55
CA ALA A 9 -21.48 -3.49 -1.84
C ALA A 9 -20.25 -4.40 -1.70
N HIS A 10 -19.28 -4.01 -0.86
CA HIS A 10 -18.00 -4.72 -0.70
C HIS A 10 -17.60 -4.81 0.76
N ILE A 11 -16.91 -5.88 1.14
CA ILE A 11 -16.33 -6.07 2.47
C ILE A 11 -14.88 -6.49 2.33
N ASN A 12 -14.02 -5.97 3.19
CA ASN A 12 -12.67 -6.48 3.40
C ASN A 12 -12.34 -6.49 4.91
N THR A 13 -11.36 -7.28 5.31
CA THR A 13 -10.98 -7.46 6.72
C THR A 13 -9.47 -7.49 6.88
N ILE A 14 -8.97 -6.98 8.00
CA ILE A 14 -7.55 -7.02 8.31
C ILE A 14 -7.33 -7.28 9.80
N ALA A 15 -6.28 -8.04 10.12
CA ALA A 15 -5.74 -8.12 11.46
C ALA A 15 -4.65 -7.05 11.66
N HIS A 16 -4.77 -6.26 12.73
CA HIS A 16 -3.84 -5.20 13.08
C HIS A 16 -3.64 -5.16 14.59
N GLU A 17 -2.40 -5.31 15.03
CA GLU A 17 -2.00 -5.24 16.45
C GLU A 17 -2.87 -6.08 17.40
N GLY A 18 -3.22 -7.29 16.96
CA GLY A 18 -4.04 -8.23 17.74
C GLY A 18 -5.56 -8.07 17.56
N LYS A 19 -6.02 -6.96 16.99
CA LYS A 19 -7.44 -6.72 16.71
C LYS A 19 -7.82 -7.07 15.28
N VAL A 20 -9.11 -7.31 15.06
CA VAL A 20 -9.70 -7.52 13.74
C VAL A 20 -10.53 -6.31 13.37
N VAL A 21 -10.24 -5.72 12.22
CA VAL A 21 -11.00 -4.60 11.64
C VAL A 21 -11.70 -5.09 10.39
N VAL A 22 -13.00 -4.83 10.31
CA VAL A 22 -13.82 -5.08 9.12
C VAL A 22 -14.16 -3.74 8.51
N VAL A 23 -13.97 -3.62 7.19
CA VAL A 23 -14.28 -2.42 6.41
C VAL A 23 -15.30 -2.79 5.34
N GLY A 24 -16.33 -1.97 5.22
CA GLY A 24 -17.38 -2.10 4.21
C GLY A 24 -17.43 -0.88 3.32
N THR A 25 -17.55 -1.07 2.01
CA THR A 25 -17.84 0.00 1.04
C THR A 25 -19.29 -0.13 0.60
N ASP A 26 -20.03 0.97 0.62
CA ASP A 26 -21.41 1.01 0.15
C ASP A 26 -21.53 1.28 -1.37
N THR A 27 -22.75 1.23 -1.90
CA THR A 27 -23.05 1.51 -3.31
C THR A 27 -22.79 2.96 -3.74
N ASP A 28 -22.68 3.89 -2.80
CA ASP A 28 -22.38 5.31 -3.04
C ASP A 28 -20.86 5.61 -2.96
N GLY A 29 -20.07 4.60 -2.55
CA GLY A 29 -18.63 4.67 -2.34
C GLY A 29 -18.21 5.10 -0.92
N LYS A 30 -19.16 5.28 0.01
CA LYS A 30 -18.81 5.55 1.41
C LYS A 30 -18.21 4.33 2.05
N ILE A 31 -17.28 4.57 2.96
CA ILE A 31 -16.54 3.53 3.65
C ILE A 31 -16.94 3.56 5.12
N PHE A 32 -17.26 2.40 5.65
CA PHE A 32 -17.57 2.20 7.06
C PHE A 32 -16.66 1.13 7.63
N TYR A 33 -16.50 1.11 8.94
CA TYR A 33 -15.72 0.09 9.61
C TYR A 33 -16.36 -0.33 10.94
N THR A 34 -15.99 -1.51 11.40
CA THR A 34 -16.21 -1.99 12.76
C THR A 34 -14.97 -2.73 13.23
N VAL A 35 -14.76 -2.76 14.54
CA VAL A 35 -13.61 -3.39 15.19
C VAL A 35 -14.13 -4.46 16.15
N LYS A 36 -13.47 -5.62 16.16
CA LYS A 36 -13.76 -6.67 17.13
C LYS A 36 -13.37 -6.19 18.53
N GLN A 37 -14.27 -6.41 19.49
CA GLN A 37 -14.00 -6.14 20.91
C GLN A 37 -13.26 -7.32 21.53
N ASP A 38 -12.17 -7.03 22.24
CA ASP A 38 -11.38 -8.03 22.94
C ASP A 38 -11.72 -8.10 24.44
N GLY A 39 -12.61 -7.21 24.92
CA GLY A 39 -13.22 -7.28 26.25
C GLY A 39 -12.60 -6.34 27.29
N PHE A 40 -11.62 -5.53 26.89
CA PHE A 40 -10.87 -4.63 27.77
C PHE A 40 -11.16 -3.15 27.49
N GLU A 41 -11.91 -2.86 26.42
CA GLU A 41 -12.18 -1.52 25.95
C GLU A 41 -13.35 -0.87 26.70
N ASP A 42 -13.35 0.47 26.78
CA ASP A 42 -14.39 1.23 27.47
C ASP A 42 -15.79 0.92 26.92
N SER A 43 -15.91 0.78 25.59
CA SER A 43 -17.13 0.40 24.90
C SER A 43 -17.67 -0.94 25.39
N TYR A 44 -16.82 -1.94 25.59
CA TYR A 44 -17.21 -3.25 26.07
C TYR A 44 -17.55 -3.24 27.57
N LEU A 45 -16.69 -2.62 28.38
CA LEU A 45 -16.83 -2.58 29.84
C LEU A 45 -18.08 -1.80 30.29
N GLN A 46 -18.45 -0.77 29.55
CA GLN A 46 -19.64 0.06 29.82
C GLN A 46 -20.93 -0.52 29.22
N THR A 47 -20.84 -1.50 28.32
CA THR A 47 -22.01 -2.16 27.73
C THR A 47 -22.52 -3.28 28.64
N PRO A 48 -23.84 -3.31 28.99
CA PRO A 48 -24.45 -4.41 29.75
C PRO A 48 -24.20 -5.79 29.12
N GLU A 49 -23.97 -6.82 29.95
CA GLU A 49 -23.53 -8.14 29.47
C GLU A 49 -24.47 -8.77 28.42
N ASP A 50 -25.77 -8.56 28.55
CA ASP A 50 -26.81 -9.05 27.64
C ASP A 50 -26.85 -8.34 26.28
N GLN A 51 -26.15 -7.20 26.17
CA GLN A 51 -26.09 -6.37 24.95
C GLN A 51 -24.74 -6.46 24.23
N ARG A 52 -23.76 -7.17 24.80
CA ARG A 52 -22.44 -7.32 24.21
C ARG A 52 -22.49 -8.22 22.97
N THR A 53 -22.12 -7.65 21.83
CA THR A 53 -22.07 -8.36 20.54
C THR A 53 -20.67 -8.91 20.22
N GLY A 54 -19.64 -8.43 20.92
CA GLY A 54 -18.24 -8.69 20.61
C GLY A 54 -17.68 -7.82 19.48
N TRP A 55 -18.42 -6.80 19.05
CA TRP A 55 -18.06 -5.88 17.97
C TRP A 55 -18.50 -4.47 18.31
N GLU A 56 -17.71 -3.48 17.88
CA GLU A 56 -18.15 -2.09 17.86
C GLU A 56 -19.32 -1.89 16.89
N ASP A 57 -20.13 -0.86 17.13
CA ASP A 57 -21.05 -0.39 16.11
C ASP A 57 -20.29 0.09 14.85
N TRP A 58 -20.93 -0.08 13.70
CA TRP A 58 -20.40 0.41 12.44
C TRP A 58 -20.29 1.93 12.45
N GLN A 59 -19.11 2.43 12.11
CA GLN A 59 -18.78 3.86 12.05
C GLN A 59 -18.40 4.25 10.62
N GLU A 60 -18.81 5.45 10.17
CA GLU A 60 -18.32 6.00 8.91
C GLU A 60 -16.83 6.34 9.05
N LEU A 61 -16.02 5.90 8.10
CA LEU A 61 -14.59 6.19 8.08
C LEU A 61 -14.37 7.68 7.83
N VAL A 62 -13.65 8.35 8.72
CA VAL A 62 -13.33 9.77 8.57
C VAL A 62 -12.25 9.94 7.52
N LEU A 63 -12.61 10.57 6.40
CA LEU A 63 -11.70 10.88 5.29
C LEU A 63 -11.47 12.41 5.20
N PRO A 64 -10.30 12.85 4.68
CA PRO A 64 -9.97 14.28 4.56
C PRO A 64 -11.05 15.12 3.89
N ASN A 65 -11.38 16.25 4.51
CA ASN A 65 -12.36 17.22 4.00
C ASN A 65 -12.06 18.66 4.46
N GLU A 66 -10.82 19.10 4.31
CA GLU A 66 -10.41 20.45 4.71
C GLU A 66 -10.95 21.52 3.76
N ALA A 67 -11.28 22.68 4.33
CA ALA A 67 -11.80 23.81 3.58
C ALA A 67 -10.81 24.40 2.57
N LYS A 68 -9.50 24.23 2.81
CA LYS A 68 -8.43 24.77 1.97
C LYS A 68 -7.32 23.73 1.82
N ASP A 69 -6.68 23.74 0.66
CA ASP A 69 -5.46 22.96 0.46
C ASP A 69 -4.26 23.69 1.06
N ASP A 70 -3.27 22.93 1.50
CA ASP A 70 -1.98 23.48 1.90
C ASP A 70 -1.12 23.78 0.67
N GLN A 71 -1.03 25.06 0.32
CA GLN A 71 -0.27 25.51 -0.83
C GLN A 71 1.24 25.20 -0.71
N SER A 72 1.79 25.21 0.51
CA SER A 72 3.22 24.91 0.71
C SER A 72 3.54 23.47 0.34
N VAL A 73 2.59 22.55 0.59
CA VAL A 73 2.71 21.15 0.18
C VAL A 73 2.57 21.03 -1.33
N ILE A 74 1.57 21.67 -1.93
CA ILE A 74 1.36 21.63 -3.38
C ILE A 74 2.59 22.14 -4.14
N ASP A 75 3.19 23.24 -3.70
CA ASP A 75 4.35 23.84 -4.35
C ASP A 75 5.56 22.90 -4.29
N LYS A 76 5.82 22.30 -3.13
CA LYS A 76 6.89 21.30 -2.96
C LYS A 76 6.65 20.03 -3.78
N GLU A 77 5.42 19.51 -3.78
CA GLU A 77 5.07 18.33 -4.59
C GLU A 77 5.19 18.62 -6.08
N LYS A 78 4.90 19.84 -6.52
CA LYS A 78 5.08 20.24 -7.92
C LYS A 78 6.55 20.22 -8.33
N GLU A 79 7.44 20.63 -7.45
CA GLU A 79 8.89 20.61 -7.66
C GLU A 79 9.45 19.18 -7.63
N GLU A 80 9.05 18.37 -6.65
CA GLU A 80 9.72 17.10 -6.36
C GLU A 80 9.02 15.86 -6.96
N LEU A 81 7.70 15.91 -7.15
CA LEU A 81 6.85 14.73 -7.38
C LEU A 81 6.10 14.79 -8.71
N THR A 82 6.63 15.52 -9.68
CA THR A 82 6.09 15.62 -11.04
C THR A 82 7.06 15.03 -12.06
N HIS A 83 6.56 14.79 -13.27
CA HIS A 83 7.44 14.42 -14.37
C HIS A 83 8.34 15.61 -14.74
N GLN A 84 9.65 15.38 -14.82
CA GLN A 84 10.65 16.42 -15.16
C GLN A 84 10.32 17.22 -16.43
N LYS A 85 9.67 16.59 -17.41
CA LYS A 85 9.29 17.22 -18.69
C LYS A 85 7.93 17.92 -18.65
N ASP A 86 7.10 17.66 -17.64
CA ASP A 86 5.77 18.23 -17.49
C ASP A 86 5.38 18.29 -16.00
N THR A 87 5.58 19.46 -15.40
CA THR A 87 5.30 19.70 -13.98
C THR A 87 3.81 19.80 -13.66
N ASN A 88 2.92 19.69 -14.65
CA ASN A 88 1.49 19.52 -14.40
C ASN A 88 1.10 18.05 -14.21
N LYS A 89 2.01 17.12 -14.53
CA LYS A 89 1.79 15.69 -14.42
C LYS A 89 2.47 15.16 -13.16
N PHE A 90 1.69 15.06 -12.10
CA PHE A 90 2.13 14.45 -10.85
C PHE A 90 2.39 12.95 -11.01
N ILE A 91 3.34 12.44 -10.23
CA ILE A 91 3.60 11.02 -9.96
C ILE A 91 2.79 10.58 -8.74
N LEU A 92 2.80 11.42 -7.69
CA LEU A 92 1.92 11.35 -6.53
C LEU A 92 1.62 12.75 -6.01
N ARG A 93 0.52 12.93 -5.28
CA ARG A 93 0.14 14.22 -4.67
C ARG A 93 -0.76 14.06 -3.45
N SER A 94 -0.79 15.07 -2.60
CA SER A 94 -1.67 15.18 -1.45
C SER A 94 -3.05 15.70 -1.85
N ARG A 95 -4.12 15.13 -1.27
CA ARG A 95 -5.51 15.52 -1.50
C ARG A 95 -6.21 15.75 -0.15
N TYR A 96 -6.59 17.01 0.11
CA TYR A 96 -7.20 17.42 1.38
C TYR A 96 -8.73 17.32 1.38
N ARG A 97 -9.35 17.04 0.23
CA ARG A 97 -10.81 16.87 0.05
C ARG A 97 -11.10 15.57 -0.70
N THR A 98 -11.30 14.49 0.05
CA THR A 98 -11.51 13.14 -0.49
C THR A 98 -12.64 12.37 0.20
N LYS A 99 -13.44 13.04 1.04
CA LYS A 99 -14.62 12.44 1.69
C LYS A 99 -15.57 11.75 0.72
N ASP A 100 -15.92 12.41 -0.38
CA ASP A 100 -16.95 11.91 -1.30
C ASP A 100 -16.39 11.38 -2.63
N VAL A 101 -15.08 11.15 -2.70
CA VAL A 101 -14.38 10.82 -3.96
C VAL A 101 -14.10 9.32 -4.16
N SER A 102 -14.39 8.47 -3.18
CA SER A 102 -14.21 7.02 -3.27
C SER A 102 -15.21 6.39 -4.23
N ALA A 103 -14.76 5.51 -5.14
CA ALA A 103 -15.68 4.73 -5.97
C ALA A 103 -16.37 3.62 -5.14
N ALA A 104 -17.54 3.17 -5.59
CA ALA A 104 -18.24 1.99 -5.06
C ALA A 104 -17.54 0.69 -5.48
N ALA A 105 -16.34 0.48 -4.94
CA ALA A 105 -15.42 -0.59 -5.29
C ALA A 105 -14.80 -1.20 -4.02
N PRO A 106 -14.27 -2.44 -4.08
CA PRO A 106 -13.56 -3.02 -2.96
C PRO A 106 -12.30 -2.21 -2.63
N VAL A 107 -12.04 -2.04 -1.34
CA VAL A 107 -10.82 -1.44 -0.81
C VAL A 107 -9.80 -2.52 -0.49
N GLN A 108 -8.51 -2.20 -0.53
CA GLN A 108 -7.44 -3.08 -0.04
C GLN A 108 -6.90 -2.53 1.28
N LEU A 109 -6.77 -3.41 2.27
CA LEU A 109 -6.31 -3.08 3.61
C LEU A 109 -4.92 -3.65 3.82
N ILE A 110 -3.97 -2.83 4.27
CA ILE A 110 -2.63 -3.29 4.64
C ILE A 110 -2.34 -2.88 6.07
N SER A 111 -1.99 -3.86 6.90
CA SER A 111 -1.46 -3.65 8.25
C SER A 111 0.06 -3.68 8.17
N GLY A 112 0.72 -2.60 8.55
CA GLY A 112 2.17 -2.51 8.50
C GLY A 112 2.69 -1.18 9.04
N MET A 113 3.96 -1.15 9.45
CA MET A 113 4.64 0.07 9.92
C MET A 113 3.84 0.85 11.00
N GLY A 114 3.11 0.15 11.87
CA GLY A 114 2.28 0.74 12.94
C GLY A 114 0.98 1.41 12.49
N HIS A 115 0.51 1.18 11.25
CA HIS A 115 -0.71 1.78 10.72
C HIS A 115 -1.57 0.77 9.96
N ILE A 116 -2.84 1.12 9.80
CA ILE A 116 -3.73 0.52 8.81
C ILE A 116 -3.77 1.46 7.60
N TYR A 117 -3.39 0.93 6.44
CA TYR A 117 -3.48 1.60 5.16
C TYR A 117 -4.76 1.16 4.47
N ILE A 118 -5.53 2.13 3.99
CA ILE A 118 -6.73 1.89 3.20
C ILE A 118 -6.47 2.40 1.80
N PHE A 119 -6.31 1.46 0.87
CA PHE A 119 -6.16 1.73 -0.55
C PHE A 119 -7.53 1.65 -1.22
N ARG A 120 -7.92 2.70 -1.94
CA ARG A 120 -9.24 2.82 -2.56
C ARG A 120 -9.15 3.45 -3.94
N GLN A 121 -10.05 3.04 -4.82
CA GLN A 121 -10.18 3.65 -6.15
C GLN A 121 -10.95 4.98 -6.04
N SER A 122 -10.50 6.02 -6.74
CA SER A 122 -11.26 7.26 -6.90
C SER A 122 -12.40 7.11 -7.92
N LYS A 123 -13.47 7.91 -7.78
CA LYS A 123 -14.50 8.09 -8.80
C LYS A 123 -13.90 8.67 -10.07
N ALA A 124 -14.40 8.24 -11.23
CA ALA A 124 -14.14 8.91 -12.49
C ALA A 124 -14.73 10.32 -12.38
N ASN A 125 -13.90 11.36 -12.44
CA ASN A 125 -14.29 12.77 -12.27
C ASN A 125 -14.57 13.21 -10.81
N ALA A 126 -13.82 12.69 -9.85
CA ALA A 126 -13.80 13.20 -8.47
C ALA A 126 -13.54 14.72 -8.34
N ASP A 127 -13.05 15.37 -9.39
CA ASP A 127 -12.93 16.81 -9.52
C ASP A 127 -13.63 17.25 -10.81
N ALA A 128 -14.77 17.95 -10.70
CA ALA A 128 -15.56 18.40 -11.86
C ALA A 128 -14.77 19.37 -12.78
N THR A 129 -13.66 19.93 -12.28
CA THR A 129 -12.81 20.88 -13.04
C THR A 129 -11.57 20.23 -13.66
N LYS A 130 -11.26 18.99 -13.30
CA LYS A 130 -10.11 18.23 -13.82
C LYS A 130 -10.50 16.76 -13.95
N ALA A 131 -10.47 16.22 -15.17
CA ALA A 131 -10.65 14.79 -15.41
C ALA A 131 -9.64 14.00 -14.56
N THR A 132 -10.08 13.57 -13.37
CA THR A 132 -9.32 12.69 -12.50
C THR A 132 -9.63 11.30 -13.01
N PRO A 133 -8.65 10.60 -13.62
CA PRO A 133 -8.87 9.20 -13.97
C PRO A 133 -9.15 8.42 -12.69
N ASN A 134 -9.76 7.24 -12.78
CA ASN A 134 -9.91 6.32 -11.66
C ASN A 134 -8.53 5.98 -11.08
N THR A 135 -8.02 6.77 -10.14
CA THR A 135 -6.68 6.68 -9.54
C THR A 135 -6.73 5.93 -8.23
N LEU A 136 -5.55 5.52 -7.75
CA LEU A 136 -5.40 4.90 -6.45
C LEU A 136 -5.18 5.96 -5.37
N LEU A 137 -6.03 5.94 -4.35
CA LEU A 137 -5.95 6.79 -3.17
C LEU A 137 -5.52 5.94 -1.98
N VAL A 138 -4.75 6.55 -1.07
CA VAL A 138 -4.20 5.89 0.12
C VAL A 138 -4.38 6.79 1.32
N ASP A 139 -4.99 6.26 2.37
CA ASP A 139 -5.19 6.92 3.65
C ASP A 139 -4.60 6.05 4.77
N ARG A 140 -4.09 6.68 5.83
CA ARG A 140 -3.45 6.01 6.96
C ARG A 140 -4.20 6.28 8.24
N PHE A 141 -4.40 5.21 9.00
CA PHE A 141 -5.11 5.24 10.27
C PHE A 141 -4.29 4.59 11.36
N VAL A 142 -4.40 5.15 12.56
CA VAL A 142 -3.99 4.52 13.80
C VAL A 142 -5.25 3.92 14.43
N LEU A 143 -5.17 2.66 14.85
CA LEU A 143 -6.24 2.04 15.63
C LEU A 143 -6.04 2.41 17.11
N ASP A 144 -6.92 3.22 17.66
CA ASP A 144 -6.92 3.53 19.08
C ASP A 144 -7.37 2.30 19.88
N GLY A 145 -6.44 1.69 20.61
CA GLY A 145 -6.68 0.48 21.40
C GLY A 145 -7.66 0.68 22.57
N MET A 146 -7.84 1.92 23.06
CA MET A 146 -8.75 2.23 24.17
C MET A 146 -10.18 2.43 23.70
N THR A 147 -10.36 3.13 22.57
CA THR A 147 -11.69 3.49 22.05
C THR A 147 -12.16 2.65 20.86
N ASN A 148 -11.30 1.77 20.32
CA ASN A 148 -11.56 0.96 19.12
C ASN A 148 -11.95 1.80 17.89
N LYS A 149 -11.34 2.98 17.75
CA LYS A 149 -11.59 3.88 16.62
C LYS A 149 -10.41 3.94 15.68
N LEU A 150 -10.70 3.99 14.39
CA LEU A 150 -9.71 4.35 13.38
C LEU A 150 -9.58 5.87 13.35
N VAL A 151 -8.45 6.37 13.84
CA VAL A 151 -8.13 7.79 13.84
C VAL A 151 -7.23 8.10 12.65
N PRO A 152 -7.58 9.06 11.76
CA PRO A 152 -6.70 9.47 10.69
C PRO A 152 -5.36 9.93 11.26
N LYS A 153 -4.25 9.52 10.65
CA LYS A 153 -2.92 9.87 11.12
C LYS A 153 -2.78 11.39 11.28
N LEU A 154 -2.34 11.81 12.46
CA LEU A 154 -2.05 13.23 12.73
C LEU A 154 -0.81 13.66 11.96
N GLU A 155 -0.77 14.93 11.57
CA GLU A 155 0.42 15.53 11.00
C GLU A 155 0.80 16.84 11.67
N VAL A 156 2.06 17.21 11.51
CA VAL A 156 2.62 18.41 12.12
C VAL A 156 2.61 19.54 11.09
N ARG A 157 2.00 20.67 11.45
CA ARG A 157 1.97 21.90 10.64
C ARG A 157 2.25 23.12 11.53
N PHE A 158 2.53 24.25 10.90
CA PHE A 158 2.60 25.54 11.58
C PHE A 158 1.20 25.96 12.08
N LYS A 159 1.07 26.25 13.38
CA LYS A 159 -0.22 26.44 14.07
C LYS A 159 -1.10 27.54 13.46
N ARG A 160 -0.49 28.67 13.07
CA ARG A 160 -1.20 29.88 12.65
C ARG A 160 -1.37 29.93 11.13
N SER A 161 -0.33 29.61 10.36
CA SER A 161 -0.46 29.52 8.90
C SER A 161 -1.25 28.30 8.44
N ARG A 162 -1.33 27.25 9.28
CA ARG A 162 -1.89 25.93 8.97
C ARG A 162 -1.18 25.23 7.79
N LYS A 163 0.05 25.63 7.49
CA LYS A 163 0.90 25.09 6.42
C LYS A 163 1.97 24.15 6.99
N LYS A 164 2.37 23.14 6.23
CA LYS A 164 3.36 22.13 6.63
C LYS A 164 4.79 22.64 6.51
N TYR A 165 5.10 23.38 5.44
CA TYR A 165 6.49 23.75 5.12
C TYR A 165 6.82 25.23 5.32
N GLU A 166 5.82 26.08 5.55
CA GLU A 166 6.03 27.53 5.67
C GLU A 166 5.31 28.13 6.89
N PRO A 167 6.02 28.92 7.72
CA PRO A 167 5.36 29.69 8.78
C PRO A 167 4.55 30.86 8.20
N ILE A 168 3.81 31.56 9.05
CA ILE A 168 3.16 32.82 8.68
C ILE A 168 4.20 33.86 8.19
N GLU A 169 3.88 34.58 7.11
CA GLU A 169 4.80 35.55 6.48
C GLU A 169 5.29 36.65 7.43
N SER A 170 4.49 37.00 8.44
CA SER A 170 4.82 38.04 9.41
C SER A 170 5.82 37.59 10.49
N MET A 171 6.18 36.30 10.51
CA MET A 171 7.19 35.77 11.43
C MET A 171 8.57 36.29 11.03
N LYS A 172 9.22 37.00 11.94
CA LYS A 172 10.54 37.62 11.67
C LYS A 172 11.43 37.62 12.90
N LYS A 173 12.74 37.57 12.64
CA LYS A 173 13.75 37.78 13.68
C LYS A 173 13.78 39.25 14.09
N LYS A 174 13.70 39.50 15.39
CA LYS A 174 13.86 40.81 16.02
C LYS A 174 15.35 41.18 16.11
N ALA A 175 15.62 42.48 16.27
CA ALA A 175 16.98 43.00 16.39
C ALA A 175 17.73 42.47 17.64
N ASP A 176 17.00 42.07 18.68
CA ASP A 176 17.53 41.46 19.92
C ASP A 176 17.79 39.94 19.80
N GLY A 177 17.59 39.36 18.61
CA GLY A 177 17.75 37.93 18.37
C GLY A 177 16.51 37.09 18.66
N GLY A 178 15.45 37.67 19.24
CA GLY A 178 14.17 36.99 19.47
C GLY A 178 13.33 36.82 18.20
N LEU A 179 12.24 36.06 18.28
CA LEU A 179 11.26 35.92 17.20
C LEU A 179 10.01 36.78 17.49
N ALA A 180 9.48 37.44 16.47
CA ALA A 180 8.19 38.11 16.48
C ALA A 180 7.17 37.28 15.69
N ASN A 181 5.89 37.33 16.09
CA ASN A 181 4.79 36.62 15.44
C ASN A 181 5.07 35.12 15.25
N ILE A 182 5.57 34.47 16.32
CA ILE A 182 5.97 33.07 16.30
C ILE A 182 4.82 32.21 15.78
N ASP A 183 5.12 31.42 14.76
CA ASP A 183 4.30 30.34 14.26
C ASP A 183 5.08 29.06 14.52
N SER A 184 4.68 28.30 15.52
CA SER A 184 5.36 27.07 15.92
C SER A 184 4.74 25.86 15.23
N LEU A 185 5.48 24.75 15.18
CA LEU A 185 4.96 23.47 14.70
C LEU A 185 4.16 22.77 15.80
N ASP A 186 3.03 22.17 15.44
CA ASP A 186 2.17 21.40 16.35
C ASP A 186 1.26 20.47 15.52
N PHE A 187 0.62 19.50 16.16
CA PHE A 187 -0.42 18.66 15.55
C PHE A 187 -1.82 19.28 15.68
N ARG A 188 -1.92 20.46 16.31
CA ARG A 188 -3.14 21.25 16.44
C ARG A 188 -2.95 22.69 16.00
N ASP A 189 -3.97 23.27 15.40
CA ASP A 189 -3.96 24.67 14.98
C ASP A 189 -4.08 25.64 16.18
N ALA A 190 -4.14 26.94 15.89
CA ALA A 190 -4.33 27.98 16.91
C ALA A 190 -5.69 27.93 17.65
N ASN A 191 -6.69 27.25 17.09
CA ASN A 191 -8.01 27.04 17.69
C ASN A 191 -8.13 25.70 18.44
N GLY A 192 -7.09 24.86 18.37
CA GLY A 192 -7.06 23.53 19.00
C GLY A 192 -7.60 22.40 18.11
N GLU A 193 -7.92 22.67 16.85
CA GLU A 193 -8.33 21.67 15.86
C GLU A 193 -7.12 20.84 15.42
N GLU A 194 -7.30 19.53 15.28
CA GLU A 194 -6.22 18.62 14.86
C GLU A 194 -5.92 18.73 13.36
N PHE A 195 -4.64 18.63 13.03
CA PHE A 195 -4.19 18.43 11.65
C PHE A 195 -4.12 16.94 11.36
N HIS A 196 -4.87 16.51 10.35
CA HIS A 196 -4.80 15.15 9.84
C HIS A 196 -4.04 15.12 8.52
N GLU A 197 -3.36 14.01 8.27
CA GLU A 197 -2.67 13.75 7.02
C GLU A 197 -3.66 13.74 5.84
N ALA A 198 -3.26 14.39 4.75
CA ALA A 198 -4.00 14.35 3.49
C ALA A 198 -3.99 12.96 2.86
N THR A 199 -5.00 12.65 2.06
CA THR A 199 -5.01 11.44 1.25
C THR A 199 -3.87 11.50 0.23
N THR A 200 -3.05 10.46 0.15
CA THR A 200 -2.04 10.35 -0.91
C THR A 200 -2.68 9.76 -2.17
N GLU A 201 -2.65 10.50 -3.28
CA GLU A 201 -3.08 10.02 -4.59
C GLU A 201 -1.89 9.57 -5.42
N LEU A 202 -1.88 8.30 -5.84
CA LEU A 202 -0.89 7.73 -6.75
C LEU A 202 -1.37 7.89 -8.20
N THR A 203 -1.09 9.04 -8.81
CA THR A 203 -1.56 9.39 -10.17
C THR A 203 -0.93 8.54 -11.28
N LEU A 204 0.18 7.88 -10.99
CA LEU A 204 0.81 6.90 -11.89
C LEU A 204 -0.04 5.61 -12.04
N ILE A 205 -0.90 5.30 -11.07
CA ILE A 205 -1.84 4.17 -11.12
C ILE A 205 -3.22 4.74 -11.43
N LYS A 206 -3.66 4.58 -12.67
CA LYS A 206 -4.85 5.23 -13.20
C LYS A 206 -5.65 4.32 -14.10
N ASN A 207 -6.87 4.73 -14.40
CA ASN A 207 -7.85 3.96 -15.17
C ASN A 207 -8.16 2.61 -14.50
N LEU A 208 -8.18 2.60 -13.17
CA LEU A 208 -8.60 1.43 -12.40
C LEU A 208 -10.01 1.01 -12.79
N HIS A 209 -10.23 -0.30 -12.77
CA HIS A 209 -11.50 -0.92 -13.09
C HIS A 209 -12.08 -1.54 -11.82
N GLN A 210 -13.19 -1.01 -11.29
CA GLN A 210 -13.98 -1.65 -10.23
C GLN A 210 -13.18 -2.23 -9.05
N GLY A 211 -12.11 -1.56 -8.61
CA GLY A 211 -11.26 -2.03 -7.51
C GLY A 211 -10.39 -3.24 -7.85
N TRP A 212 -10.15 -3.53 -9.13
CA TRP A 212 -9.27 -4.61 -9.60
C TRP A 212 -7.80 -4.23 -9.43
N PHE A 213 -7.39 -4.17 -8.17
CA PHE A 213 -6.02 -4.00 -7.76
C PHE A 213 -5.75 -4.78 -6.47
N SER A 214 -4.50 -5.14 -6.26
CA SER A 214 -4.02 -5.78 -5.04
C SER A 214 -2.70 -5.15 -4.63
N VAL A 215 -2.54 -4.94 -3.32
CA VAL A 215 -1.36 -4.31 -2.75
C VAL A 215 -0.66 -5.29 -1.82
N VAL A 216 0.67 -5.33 -1.87
CA VAL A 216 1.49 -6.16 -0.97
C VAL A 216 2.65 -5.32 -0.45
N LEU A 217 2.85 -5.33 0.86
CA LEU A 217 4.00 -4.72 1.52
C LEU A 217 5.05 -5.79 1.88
N VAL A 218 6.27 -5.58 1.41
CA VAL A 218 7.38 -6.52 1.55
C VAL A 218 8.55 -5.85 2.29
N PRO A 219 9.08 -6.47 3.36
CA PRO A 219 10.30 -5.98 4.00
C PRO A 219 11.52 -6.23 3.09
N THR A 220 12.52 -5.37 3.22
CA THR A 220 13.85 -5.61 2.63
C THR A 220 14.80 -6.16 3.71
N ASP A 221 16.03 -6.47 3.33
CA ASP A 221 17.09 -6.88 4.26
C ASP A 221 17.64 -5.70 5.07
N GLU A 222 17.33 -4.46 4.67
CA GLU A 222 17.64 -3.28 5.47
C GLU A 222 16.58 -3.09 6.56
N HIS A 223 17.04 -2.78 7.77
CA HIS A 223 16.18 -2.62 8.93
C HIS A 223 15.12 -1.53 8.71
N ASP A 224 13.85 -1.85 9.03
CA ASP A 224 12.69 -0.97 8.86
C ASP A 224 12.52 -0.38 7.45
N LYS A 225 13.05 -1.05 6.43
CA LYS A 225 12.83 -0.68 5.03
C LYS A 225 11.87 -1.65 4.38
N PHE A 226 10.95 -1.09 3.59
CA PHE A 226 9.91 -1.84 2.92
C PHE A 226 9.73 -1.38 1.48
N ARG A 227 9.04 -2.19 0.71
CA ARG A 227 8.68 -1.91 -0.67
C ARG A 227 7.23 -2.29 -0.92
N TRP A 228 6.50 -1.37 -1.54
CA TRP A 228 5.13 -1.55 -1.99
C TRP A 228 5.11 -2.21 -3.35
N HIS A 229 4.32 -3.25 -3.51
CA HIS A 229 3.97 -3.82 -4.81
C HIS A 229 2.47 -3.67 -5.03
N ILE A 230 2.12 -2.98 -6.11
CA ILE A 230 0.74 -2.69 -6.46
C ILE A 230 0.49 -3.28 -7.83
N PHE A 231 -0.36 -4.30 -7.87
CA PHE A 231 -0.86 -4.90 -9.10
C PHE A 231 -2.21 -4.27 -9.41
N ALA A 232 -2.40 -3.76 -10.62
CA ALA A 232 -3.61 -3.04 -11.00
C ALA A 232 -4.01 -3.32 -12.44
N TYR A 233 -5.29 -3.59 -12.68
CA TYR A 233 -5.80 -3.71 -14.03
C TYR A 233 -6.16 -2.34 -14.61
N ASN A 234 -5.51 -1.98 -15.72
CA ASN A 234 -5.75 -0.75 -16.45
C ASN A 234 -6.86 -0.96 -17.48
N SER A 235 -8.07 -0.45 -17.20
CA SER A 235 -9.25 -0.61 -18.08
C SER A 235 -9.05 -0.03 -19.48
N THR A 236 -8.29 1.05 -19.64
CA THR A 236 -8.10 1.69 -20.95
C THR A 236 -7.13 0.90 -21.81
N ARG A 237 -6.05 0.38 -21.22
CA ARG A 237 -5.05 -0.42 -21.95
C ARG A 237 -5.42 -1.90 -22.02
N GLN A 238 -6.35 -2.36 -21.19
CA GLN A 238 -6.71 -3.76 -20.99
C GLN A 238 -5.49 -4.62 -20.62
N LYS A 239 -4.64 -4.08 -19.74
CA LYS A 239 -3.40 -4.73 -19.31
C LYS A 239 -3.30 -4.72 -17.80
N LEU A 240 -2.66 -5.77 -17.27
CA LEU A 240 -2.27 -5.82 -15.88
C LEU A 240 -0.94 -5.07 -15.72
N GLU A 241 -0.90 -4.13 -14.78
CA GLU A 241 0.27 -3.31 -14.50
C GLU A 241 0.77 -3.61 -13.09
N LEU A 242 2.07 -3.80 -12.95
CA LEU A 242 2.78 -3.89 -11.68
C LEU A 242 3.55 -2.59 -11.49
N THR A 243 3.16 -1.82 -10.48
CA THR A 243 3.97 -0.72 -9.97
C THR A 243 4.56 -1.12 -8.64
N THR A 244 5.88 -1.03 -8.54
CA THR A 244 6.62 -1.21 -7.30
C THR A 244 7.23 0.12 -6.87
N ILE A 245 7.08 0.50 -5.60
CA ILE A 245 7.57 1.77 -5.05
C ILE A 245 8.25 1.53 -3.70
N ARG A 246 9.37 2.20 -3.41
CA ARG A 246 9.98 2.12 -2.07
C ARG A 246 9.05 2.75 -1.02
N ALA A 247 9.06 2.22 0.20
CA ALA A 247 8.43 2.90 1.32
C ALA A 247 9.34 4.02 1.83
N SER A 248 8.76 5.18 2.17
CA SER A 248 9.50 6.25 2.86
C SER A 248 9.68 5.93 4.34
N ASP A 249 10.56 6.66 5.03
CA ASP A 249 10.75 6.52 6.49
C ASP A 249 9.49 6.81 7.28
N GLU A 250 8.64 7.70 6.76
CA GLU A 250 7.35 7.97 7.36
C GLU A 250 6.35 6.84 7.11
N GLY A 251 6.63 5.90 6.20
CA GLY A 251 5.76 4.79 5.82
C GLY A 251 4.85 5.08 4.62
N LEU A 252 5.11 6.09 3.81
CA LEU A 252 4.40 6.37 2.55
C LEU A 252 5.21 5.83 1.36
N PHE A 253 5.40 6.64 0.31
CA PHE A 253 6.04 6.29 -0.94
C PHE A 253 7.27 7.16 -1.16
N ASP A 254 8.42 6.54 -1.35
CA ASP A 254 9.65 7.22 -1.77
C ASP A 254 9.93 6.90 -3.24
N ILE A 255 9.86 7.93 -4.06
CA ILE A 255 10.00 7.82 -5.52
C ILE A 255 11.44 8.02 -5.99
N LYS A 256 12.35 8.45 -5.12
CA LYS A 256 13.73 8.74 -5.49
C LYS A 256 14.51 7.42 -5.58
N ASP A 257 15.50 7.38 -6.47
CA ASP A 257 16.47 6.29 -6.47
C ASP A 257 17.43 6.48 -5.28
N TYR A 258 17.97 5.38 -4.75
CA TYR A 258 19.03 5.46 -3.74
C TYR A 258 20.14 4.46 -4.06
N THR A 259 21.35 4.80 -3.64
CA THR A 259 22.54 3.99 -3.89
C THR A 259 22.95 3.28 -2.62
N ILE A 260 23.11 1.97 -2.69
CA ILE A 260 23.75 1.18 -1.64
C ILE A 260 25.14 0.73 -2.08
N LEU A 261 25.98 0.41 -1.10
CA LEU A 261 27.31 -0.13 -1.33
C LEU A 261 27.30 -1.62 -1.01
N GLU A 262 27.52 -2.46 -2.02
CA GLU A 262 27.56 -3.91 -1.86
C GLU A 262 28.98 -4.44 -1.96
N SER A 263 29.28 -5.52 -1.22
CA SER A 263 30.60 -6.15 -1.28
C SER A 263 30.78 -6.85 -2.63
N LYS A 264 31.92 -6.60 -3.29
CA LYS A 264 32.26 -7.28 -4.52
C LYS A 264 32.55 -8.77 -4.23
N PRO A 265 31.86 -9.73 -4.88
CA PRO A 265 32.06 -11.17 -4.63
C PRO A 265 33.52 -11.62 -4.81
N GLU A 266 34.23 -10.98 -5.74
CA GLU A 266 35.60 -11.33 -6.17
C GLU A 266 36.70 -10.64 -5.35
N ALA A 267 36.38 -9.63 -4.55
CA ALA A 267 37.37 -8.85 -3.82
C ALA A 267 36.84 -8.48 -2.43
N LYS A 268 37.28 -9.25 -1.43
CA LYS A 268 37.05 -8.91 -0.02
C LYS A 268 37.56 -7.49 0.24
N ASN A 269 36.66 -6.58 0.61
CA ASN A 269 36.86 -5.15 0.91
C ASN A 269 36.68 -4.15 -0.24
N ALA A 270 36.31 -4.57 -1.46
CA ALA A 270 35.87 -3.63 -2.48
C ALA A 270 34.34 -3.46 -2.42
N LEU A 271 33.87 -2.23 -2.22
CA LEU A 271 32.45 -1.90 -2.27
C LEU A 271 32.09 -1.36 -3.66
N ILE A 272 31.04 -1.90 -4.26
CA ILE A 272 30.48 -1.42 -5.52
C ILE A 272 29.16 -0.69 -5.26
N PRO A 273 28.96 0.51 -5.84
CA PRO A 273 27.68 1.20 -5.75
C PRO A 273 26.65 0.48 -6.62
N ARG A 274 25.51 0.11 -6.02
CA ARG A 274 24.32 -0.38 -6.72
C ARG A 274 23.19 0.63 -6.52
N SER A 275 22.64 1.14 -7.62
CA SER A 275 21.44 1.98 -7.58
C SER A 275 20.20 1.10 -7.49
N ILE A 276 19.33 1.42 -6.53
CA ILE A 276 18.05 0.77 -6.35
C ILE A 276 16.96 1.77 -6.79
N PRO A 277 16.16 1.43 -7.82
CA PRO A 277 15.13 2.31 -8.34
C PRO A 277 14.03 2.62 -7.32
N GLY A 278 13.62 3.88 -7.19
CA GLY A 278 12.50 4.32 -6.37
C GLY A 278 11.17 3.77 -6.86
N ILE A 279 10.94 3.86 -8.17
CA ILE A 279 9.74 3.34 -8.86
C ILE A 279 10.17 2.35 -9.94
N ILE A 280 9.45 1.22 -10.03
CA ILE A 280 9.53 0.28 -11.13
C ILE A 280 8.11 0.06 -11.64
N HIS A 281 7.88 0.28 -12.94
CA HIS A 281 6.60 0.01 -13.58
C HIS A 281 6.77 -1.06 -14.66
N ARG A 282 5.92 -2.07 -14.64
CA ARG A 282 5.95 -3.21 -15.56
C ARG A 282 4.54 -3.52 -16.05
N THR A 283 4.43 -3.99 -17.29
CA THR A 283 3.19 -4.58 -17.82
C THR A 283 3.32 -6.09 -17.74
N LEU A 284 2.31 -6.76 -17.21
CA LEU A 284 2.22 -8.21 -17.16
C LEU A 284 1.29 -8.67 -18.28
N GLU A 285 1.84 -9.43 -19.23
CA GLU A 285 1.06 -10.03 -20.30
C GLU A 285 0.78 -11.50 -19.98
N ILE A 286 -0.50 -11.86 -19.95
CA ILE A 286 -0.94 -13.25 -19.81
C ILE A 286 -1.44 -13.69 -21.17
N SER A 287 -0.60 -14.42 -21.92
CA SER A 287 -0.89 -14.76 -23.31
C SER A 287 -2.10 -15.69 -23.42
N GLY A 288 -2.98 -15.39 -24.39
CA GLY A 288 -4.08 -16.29 -24.77
C GLY A 288 -5.30 -16.29 -23.86
N VAL A 289 -5.40 -15.35 -22.91
CA VAL A 289 -6.57 -15.15 -22.02
C VAL A 289 -6.76 -13.66 -21.70
N GLN A 290 -7.96 -13.27 -21.28
CA GLN A 290 -8.27 -11.93 -20.79
C GLN A 290 -8.56 -11.94 -19.29
N VAL A 291 -8.30 -10.82 -18.61
CA VAL A 291 -8.66 -10.65 -17.19
C VAL A 291 -10.18 -10.51 -17.08
N ALA A 292 -10.82 -11.36 -16.29
CA ALA A 292 -12.28 -11.39 -16.17
C ALA A 292 -12.81 -10.88 -14.83
N ASN A 293 -11.97 -10.77 -13.79
CA ASN A 293 -12.38 -10.29 -12.48
C ASN A 293 -11.22 -9.67 -11.70
N GLY A 294 -11.52 -9.17 -10.50
CA GLY A 294 -10.55 -8.65 -9.55
C GLY A 294 -9.44 -9.65 -9.24
N LEU A 295 -8.23 -9.14 -9.17
CA LEU A 295 -7.01 -9.91 -8.87
C LEU A 295 -6.68 -9.88 -7.37
N SER A 296 -5.92 -10.87 -6.92
CA SER A 296 -5.44 -10.93 -5.54
C SER A 296 -3.97 -11.31 -5.51
N ALA A 297 -3.21 -10.65 -4.64
CA ALA A 297 -1.81 -10.94 -4.43
C ALA A 297 -1.52 -11.17 -2.96
N THR A 298 -0.67 -12.14 -2.66
CA THR A 298 -0.28 -12.48 -1.29
C THR A 298 1.21 -12.73 -1.19
N LYS A 299 1.80 -12.30 -0.07
CA LYS A 299 3.19 -12.59 0.29
C LYS A 299 3.22 -13.90 1.07
N TYR A 300 4.15 -14.77 0.75
CA TYR A 300 4.40 -16.01 1.49
C TYR A 300 5.89 -16.27 1.62
N ASN A 301 6.26 -17.04 2.63
CA ASN A 301 7.64 -17.47 2.81
C ASN A 301 7.73 -18.97 2.55
N LEU A 302 8.75 -19.39 1.82
CA LEU A 302 9.12 -20.80 1.82
C LEU A 302 9.67 -21.17 3.18
N GLN A 303 9.41 -22.40 3.61
CA GLN A 303 9.92 -22.94 4.85
C GLN A 303 10.68 -24.23 4.53
N ARG A 304 11.81 -24.44 5.21
CA ARG A 304 12.64 -25.65 5.06
C ARG A 304 12.97 -26.20 6.42
N GLU A 305 12.83 -27.51 6.56
CA GLU A 305 13.31 -28.23 7.73
C GLU A 305 14.84 -28.32 7.69
N GLN A 306 15.49 -27.94 8.78
CA GLN A 306 16.93 -28.03 8.92
C GLN A 306 17.29 -28.50 10.34
N LEU A 307 18.24 -29.42 10.42
CA LEU A 307 18.82 -29.84 11.69
C LEU A 307 19.68 -28.69 12.25
N THR A 308 19.29 -28.15 13.40
CA THR A 308 20.06 -27.18 14.17
C THR A 308 20.61 -27.84 15.44
N LYS A 309 21.34 -27.07 16.25
CA LYS A 309 21.88 -27.55 17.54
C LYS A 309 20.79 -27.97 18.51
N ASP A 310 19.58 -27.45 18.34
CA ASP A 310 18.41 -27.72 19.19
C ASP A 310 17.45 -28.75 18.56
N GLY A 311 17.88 -29.45 17.50
CA GLY A 311 17.09 -30.45 16.79
C GLY A 311 16.56 -29.97 15.44
N MET A 312 15.58 -30.69 14.89
CA MET A 312 14.95 -30.31 13.62
C MET A 312 14.09 -29.07 13.82
N GLN A 313 14.42 -28.00 13.10
CA GLN A 313 13.67 -26.74 13.13
C GLN A 313 13.23 -26.33 11.74
N LEU A 314 12.08 -25.67 11.68
CA LEU A 314 11.54 -25.11 10.46
C LEU A 314 12.11 -23.70 10.25
N LEU A 315 13.05 -23.54 9.32
CA LEU A 315 13.68 -22.26 9.04
C LEU A 315 12.94 -21.55 7.90
N LYS A 316 12.83 -20.23 8.04
CA LYS A 316 12.33 -19.35 6.99
C LYS A 316 13.33 -19.31 5.84
N GLY A 317 12.87 -19.69 4.65
CA GLY A 317 13.60 -19.58 3.39
C GLY A 317 13.25 -18.31 2.62
N ALA A 318 13.20 -18.41 1.29
CA ALA A 318 12.94 -17.26 0.43
C ALA A 318 11.51 -16.69 0.60
N THR A 319 11.41 -15.36 0.53
CA THR A 319 10.14 -14.64 0.44
C THR A 319 9.67 -14.61 -1.02
N LYS A 320 8.38 -14.84 -1.25
CA LYS A 320 7.76 -14.81 -2.58
C LYS A 320 6.44 -14.04 -2.54
N ILE A 321 6.00 -13.53 -3.69
CA ILE A 321 4.65 -13.00 -3.90
C ILE A 321 3.94 -13.88 -4.92
N MET A 322 2.74 -14.33 -4.59
CA MET A 322 1.83 -14.97 -5.54
C MET A 322 0.76 -13.99 -5.96
N LEU A 323 0.52 -13.88 -7.26
CA LEU A 323 -0.54 -13.10 -7.88
C LEU A 323 -1.50 -14.08 -8.57
N ALA A 324 -2.77 -14.01 -8.23
CA ALA A 324 -3.86 -14.77 -8.81
C ALA A 324 -4.74 -13.85 -9.67
N VAL A 325 -4.91 -14.20 -10.94
CA VAL A 325 -5.66 -13.41 -11.93
C VAL A 325 -6.76 -14.28 -12.55
N PRO A 326 -8.04 -14.03 -12.21
CA PRO A 326 -9.17 -14.71 -12.84
C PRO A 326 -9.26 -14.37 -14.33
N THR A 327 -9.51 -15.38 -15.17
CA THR A 327 -9.55 -15.21 -16.63
C THR A 327 -10.93 -15.46 -17.22
N ASP A 328 -11.12 -15.02 -18.46
CA ASP A 328 -12.34 -15.20 -19.26
C ASP A 328 -12.64 -16.67 -19.61
N LYS A 329 -11.66 -17.57 -19.46
CA LYS A 329 -11.84 -19.02 -19.64
C LYS A 329 -12.33 -19.74 -18.39
N GLY A 330 -12.62 -19.01 -17.31
CA GLY A 330 -13.07 -19.58 -16.04
C GLY A 330 -11.96 -20.25 -15.20
N ASN A 331 -10.71 -20.12 -15.62
CA ASN A 331 -9.55 -20.54 -14.82
C ASN A 331 -8.84 -19.32 -14.17
N VAL A 332 -7.85 -19.58 -13.33
CA VAL A 332 -7.04 -18.55 -12.66
C VAL A 332 -5.58 -18.71 -13.09
N ALA A 333 -5.00 -17.64 -13.62
CA ALA A 333 -3.57 -17.58 -13.87
C ALA A 333 -2.85 -17.21 -12.56
N ALA A 334 -1.92 -18.06 -12.12
CA ALA A 334 -1.12 -17.82 -10.92
C ALA A 334 0.34 -17.50 -11.32
N LEU A 335 0.82 -16.33 -10.92
CA LEU A 335 2.18 -15.86 -11.16
C LEU A 335 2.91 -15.77 -9.82
N SER A 336 4.08 -16.40 -9.71
CA SER A 336 4.90 -16.34 -8.49
C SER A 336 6.20 -15.59 -8.74
N PHE A 337 6.45 -14.57 -7.93
CA PHE A 337 7.65 -13.73 -8.00
C PHE A 337 8.56 -14.03 -6.81
N ALA A 338 9.84 -14.26 -7.06
CA ALA A 338 10.85 -14.23 -6.01
C ALA A 338 11.11 -12.78 -5.58
N VAL A 339 11.28 -12.56 -4.28
CA VAL A 339 11.62 -11.26 -3.69
C VAL A 339 13.12 -11.22 -3.44
N ALA A 340 13.79 -10.19 -3.96
CA ALA A 340 15.21 -9.92 -3.72
C ALA A 340 15.44 -9.21 -2.38
N LYS A 341 16.70 -9.12 -1.95
CA LYS A 341 17.13 -8.47 -0.70
C LYS A 341 16.66 -7.02 -0.55
N ASP A 342 16.55 -6.29 -1.67
CA ASP A 342 16.05 -4.90 -1.72
C ASP A 342 14.52 -4.79 -1.91
N GLY A 343 13.82 -5.92 -1.75
CA GLY A 343 12.38 -6.06 -1.94
C GLY A 343 11.95 -6.07 -3.40
N THR A 344 12.83 -5.96 -4.40
CA THR A 344 12.43 -6.00 -5.81
C THR A 344 11.97 -7.39 -6.22
N LEU A 345 11.11 -7.46 -7.26
CA LEU A 345 10.60 -8.73 -7.77
C LEU A 345 11.44 -9.23 -8.95
N ALA A 346 11.71 -10.54 -8.94
CA ALA A 346 12.31 -11.25 -10.06
C ALA A 346 11.54 -11.01 -11.36
N MET A 347 12.28 -11.03 -12.46
CA MET A 347 11.77 -10.80 -13.80
C MET A 347 11.83 -12.10 -14.59
N ILE A 348 10.83 -12.35 -15.42
CA ILE A 348 10.88 -13.41 -16.42
C ILE A 348 11.72 -12.83 -17.57
N ASP A 349 12.85 -13.46 -17.87
CA ASP A 349 13.74 -13.04 -18.95
C ASP A 349 13.04 -13.23 -20.31
N GLU A 350 13.11 -12.22 -21.19
CA GLU A 350 12.59 -12.31 -22.56
C GLU A 350 13.55 -13.10 -23.49
N GLN A 351 14.80 -13.31 -23.07
CA GLN A 351 15.84 -14.02 -23.82
C GLN A 351 16.13 -15.41 -23.23
N VAL A 352 15.16 -16.33 -23.29
CA VAL A 352 15.42 -17.72 -22.87
C VAL A 352 16.03 -18.50 -24.04
N GLU A 353 17.36 -18.65 -24.05
CA GLU A 353 18.02 -19.78 -24.72
C GLU A 353 17.41 -21.09 -24.17
N PRO A 354 17.08 -22.09 -25.01
CA PRO A 354 16.43 -23.31 -24.54
C PRO A 354 17.32 -24.08 -23.55
N THR A 355 17.06 -23.88 -22.26
CA THR A 355 17.75 -24.53 -21.15
C THR A 355 17.39 -26.01 -21.13
N LYS A 356 18.36 -26.86 -21.47
CA LYS A 356 18.24 -28.31 -21.31
C LYS A 356 18.46 -28.67 -19.84
N ILE A 357 17.37 -28.97 -19.13
CA ILE A 357 17.39 -29.40 -17.72
C ILE A 357 18.13 -30.75 -17.63
N LEU A 358 19.29 -30.79 -16.98
CA LEU A 358 20.11 -32.01 -16.86
C LEU A 358 19.88 -32.81 -15.57
N ARG A 359 19.42 -32.17 -14.47
CA ARG A 359 18.91 -32.81 -13.24
C ARG A 359 18.49 -31.72 -12.25
N SER A 360 17.21 -31.69 -11.88
CA SER A 360 16.72 -30.95 -10.71
C SER A 360 16.03 -31.94 -9.78
N ASN A 361 16.53 -32.06 -8.55
CA ASN A 361 15.95 -32.90 -7.50
C ASN A 361 15.03 -32.11 -6.55
N SER A 362 14.92 -30.77 -6.71
CA SER A 362 13.92 -29.98 -5.98
C SER A 362 12.61 -29.99 -6.77
N ARG A 363 11.70 -30.90 -6.39
CA ARG A 363 10.29 -30.80 -6.74
C ARG A 363 9.65 -29.82 -5.75
N ASP A 364 9.48 -28.56 -6.16
CA ASP A 364 8.52 -27.71 -5.48
C ASP A 364 7.13 -28.30 -5.75
N VAL A 365 6.48 -28.79 -4.70
CA VAL A 365 5.14 -29.37 -4.76
C VAL A 365 4.15 -28.22 -4.98
N LEU A 366 3.70 -28.03 -6.21
CA LEU A 366 2.43 -27.37 -6.47
C LEU A 366 1.33 -28.32 -5.98
N LEU A 367 0.68 -27.97 -4.88
CA LEU A 367 -0.46 -28.76 -4.41
C LEU A 367 -1.63 -28.60 -5.40
N PRO A 368 -2.20 -29.72 -5.86
CA PRO A 368 -3.41 -29.70 -6.68
C PRO A 368 -4.61 -29.38 -5.79
N LEU A 369 -5.33 -28.29 -6.11
CA LEU A 369 -6.77 -28.28 -5.84
C LEU A 369 -7.37 -29.15 -6.93
N ASN A 370 -7.78 -30.36 -6.54
CA ASN A 370 -8.31 -31.40 -7.42
C ASN A 370 -9.33 -30.86 -8.42
N THR A 371 -8.87 -30.76 -9.67
CA THR A 371 -9.51 -30.92 -10.98
C THR A 371 -8.95 -29.85 -11.89
N LEU A 372 -8.12 -30.25 -12.86
CA LEU A 372 -8.07 -29.75 -14.23
C LEU A 372 -6.80 -30.31 -14.88
N ASP A 373 -7.03 -31.31 -15.72
CA ASP A 373 -6.08 -31.80 -16.71
C ASP A 373 -5.56 -30.64 -17.58
N ASP A 374 -4.29 -30.74 -17.96
CA ASP A 374 -3.51 -29.84 -18.82
C ASP A 374 -2.99 -28.53 -18.20
N ILE A 375 -1.82 -28.64 -17.52
CA ILE A 375 -0.92 -27.52 -17.24
C ILE A 375 0.28 -27.59 -18.19
N LYS A 376 0.44 -26.57 -19.05
CA LYS A 376 1.71 -26.24 -19.74
C LYS A 376 2.12 -24.81 -19.38
N ALA A 377 3.03 -24.68 -18.42
CA ALA A 377 4.00 -23.60 -18.38
C ALA A 377 5.18 -23.99 -17.46
N VAL A 378 6.40 -23.86 -17.99
CA VAL A 378 7.69 -24.04 -17.30
C VAL A 378 8.33 -22.64 -17.24
N GLY A 379 8.90 -22.27 -16.09
CA GLY A 379 9.66 -21.03 -15.93
C GLY A 379 10.85 -21.23 -15.00
N ASP A 380 12.02 -20.78 -15.43
CA ASP A 380 13.30 -20.94 -14.74
C ASP A 380 13.43 -20.02 -13.52
N SER A 381 14.03 -20.53 -12.45
CA SER A 381 14.30 -19.81 -11.22
C SER A 381 15.74 -19.27 -11.18
N THR A 382 15.92 -17.95 -11.15
CA THR A 382 17.14 -17.27 -10.65
C THR A 382 16.80 -15.81 -10.31
N PRO A 383 17.49 -15.15 -9.34
CA PRO A 383 18.90 -15.35 -8.97
C PRO A 383 19.13 -16.00 -7.60
N ILE A 384 20.42 -16.31 -7.39
CA ILE A 384 21.04 -16.98 -6.26
C ILE A 384 20.76 -16.23 -4.94
N SER A 385 20.31 -16.94 -3.91
CA SER A 385 20.38 -16.42 -2.53
C SER A 385 21.83 -16.55 -2.06
N GLU A 386 22.55 -15.44 -1.96
CA GLU A 386 23.69 -15.38 -1.05
C GLU A 386 23.14 -15.41 0.38
N GLY A 387 23.59 -16.40 1.15
CA GLY A 387 23.03 -16.76 2.46
C GLY A 387 23.33 -15.78 3.58
#